data_AF-A0A127SN00-F1
#
_entry.id   AF-A0A127SN00-F1
#
_cell.length_a   1.000
_cell.length_b   1.000
_cell.length_c   1.000
_cell.angle_alpha   90.00
_cell.angle_beta   90.00
_cell.angle_gamma   90.00
#
_symmetry.space_group_name_H-M   'P 1'
#
loop_
_entity.id
_entity.type
_entity.pdbx_description
1 polymer ?
#
loop_
_entity_poly.entity_id
_entity_poly.type
_entity_poly.pdbx_seq_one_letter_code
_entity_poly.pdbx_strand_id
1 'polypeptide(L)'
;SREFLLDGEGNILIDRYEWFLYQQIPDRLNGQLTLPDITKYRALDADLIDGEHWRKNKYTLLQQSHFTKLAEEPEKLIKQMAMELDTRLYEVGEYLEQDYYRQLDELSVNTP
;
A
#
# COMPACT_ATOMS: atom_id res chain seq x y z
N SER A 1 -1.44 -4.67 -37.30
CA SER A 1 -0.60 -5.66 -36.60
C SER A 1 -0.77 -7.07 -37.15
N ARG A 2 -2.00 -7.56 -37.37
CA ARG A 2 -2.28 -8.89 -37.94
C ARG A 2 -1.66 -9.15 -39.32
N GLU A 3 -1.56 -8.12 -40.15
CA GLU A 3 -1.00 -8.22 -41.51
C GLU A 3 0.49 -8.59 -41.56
N PHE A 4 1.24 -8.36 -40.47
CA PHE A 4 2.66 -8.74 -40.39
C PHE A 4 2.88 -10.21 -39.99
N LEU A 5 1.82 -10.88 -39.54
CA LEU A 5 1.81 -12.29 -39.13
C LEU A 5 1.46 -13.23 -40.28
N LEU A 6 1.03 -12.67 -41.42
CA LEU A 6 0.59 -13.41 -42.59
C LEU A 6 1.62 -13.27 -43.72
N ASP A 7 1.74 -14.31 -44.54
CA ASP A 7 2.47 -14.24 -45.82
C ASP A 7 1.59 -13.63 -46.92
N GLY A 8 2.14 -13.52 -48.13
CA GLY A 8 1.42 -12.96 -49.29
C GLY A 8 0.20 -13.79 -49.74
N GLU A 9 0.06 -15.01 -49.25
CA GLU A 9 -1.05 -15.93 -49.53
C GLU A 9 -2.06 -15.98 -48.38
N GLY A 10 -1.81 -15.25 -47.29
CA GLY A 10 -2.67 -15.20 -46.11
C GLY A 10 -2.44 -16.33 -45.10
N ASN A 11 -1.36 -17.12 -45.24
CA ASN A 11 -1.00 -18.14 -44.26
C ASN A 11 -0.21 -17.52 -43.09
N ILE A 12 -0.32 -18.11 -41.90
CA ILE A 12 0.39 -17.63 -40.72
C ILE A 12 1.87 -18.00 -40.80
N LEU A 13 2.74 -16.99 -40.70
CA LEU A 13 4.18 -17.17 -40.54
C LEU A 13 4.49 -17.56 -39.10
N ILE A 14 4.74 -18.86 -38.88
CA ILE A 14 4.91 -19.46 -37.55
C ILE A 14 5.98 -18.73 -36.72
N ASP A 15 7.17 -18.46 -37.29
CA ASP A 15 8.26 -17.80 -36.59
C ASP A 15 7.88 -16.39 -36.10
N ARG A 16 7.10 -15.66 -36.91
CA ARG A 16 6.62 -14.32 -36.54
C ARG A 16 5.50 -14.38 -35.53
N TYR A 17 4.65 -15.39 -35.63
CA TYR A 17 3.59 -15.64 -34.67
C TYR A 17 4.15 -16.00 -33.30
N GLU A 18 5.19 -16.82 -33.23
CA GLU A 18 5.90 -17.15 -32.00
C GLU A 18 6.52 -15.90 -31.35
N TRP A 19 7.21 -15.07 -32.14
CA TRP A 19 7.77 -13.81 -31.64
C TRP A 19 6.69 -12.85 -31.14
N PHE A 20 5.57 -12.76 -31.86
CA PHE A 20 4.41 -11.96 -31.44
C PHE A 20 3.83 -12.45 -30.10
N LEU A 21 3.75 -13.77 -29.88
CA LEU A 21 3.32 -14.33 -28.60
C LEU A 21 4.28 -13.93 -27.47
N TYR A 22 5.60 -13.98 -27.70
CA TYR A 22 6.59 -13.55 -26.71
C TYR A 22 6.47 -12.06 -26.36
N GLN A 23 6.14 -11.20 -27.33
CA GLN A 23 5.91 -9.78 -27.07
C GLN A 23 4.66 -9.51 -26.21
N GLN A 24 3.68 -10.41 -26.19
CA GLN A 24 2.49 -10.26 -25.33
C GLN A 24 2.72 -10.73 -23.88
N ILE A 25 3.79 -11.47 -23.61
CA ILE A 25 4.07 -12.01 -22.28
C ILE A 25 4.27 -10.91 -21.22
N PRO A 26 5.07 -9.85 -21.46
CA PRO A 26 5.25 -8.76 -20.49
C PRO A 26 3.94 -8.07 -20.09
N ASP A 27 3.04 -7.84 -21.04
CA ASP A 27 1.74 -7.22 -20.79
C ASP A 27 0.84 -8.09 -19.89
N ARG A 28 1.00 -9.42 -19.97
CA ARG A 28 0.26 -10.39 -19.15
C ARG A 28 0.93 -10.66 -17.80
N LEU A 29 2.24 -10.50 -17.71
CA LEU A 29 3.03 -10.69 -16.48
C LEU A 29 2.75 -9.63 -15.40
N ASN A 30 2.05 -8.54 -15.74
CA ASN A 30 1.53 -7.57 -14.77
C ASN A 30 0.18 -8.02 -14.16
N GLY A 31 0.18 -9.19 -13.51
CA GLY A 31 -0.91 -9.63 -12.63
C GLY A 31 -1.91 -10.62 -13.21
N GLN A 32 -1.85 -10.97 -14.51
CA GLN A 32 -2.64 -12.08 -15.08
C GLN A 32 -1.86 -13.40 -15.14
N LEU A 33 -0.54 -13.32 -15.34
CA LEU A 33 0.36 -14.46 -15.34
C LEU A 33 1.35 -14.28 -14.20
N THR A 34 1.37 -15.22 -13.27
CA THR A 34 2.25 -15.18 -12.11
C THR A 34 3.32 -16.25 -12.22
N LEU A 35 4.56 -15.88 -11.88
CA LEU A 35 5.71 -16.78 -11.87
C LEU A 35 6.22 -16.88 -10.42
N PRO A 36 5.90 -17.96 -9.69
CA PRO A 36 6.14 -18.05 -8.25
C PRO A 36 7.64 -17.94 -7.88
N ASP A 37 8.53 -18.41 -8.77
CA ASP A 37 9.97 -18.39 -8.57
C ASP A 37 10.63 -17.03 -8.87
N ILE A 38 9.90 -16.07 -9.47
CA ILE A 38 10.42 -14.75 -9.83
C ILE A 38 9.71 -13.68 -9.00
N THR A 39 10.41 -13.08 -8.05
CA THR A 39 9.87 -12.08 -7.10
C THR A 39 9.05 -10.97 -7.79
N LYS A 40 9.49 -10.48 -8.96
CA LYS A 40 8.80 -9.40 -9.68
C LYS A 40 7.41 -9.78 -10.20
N TYR A 41 7.20 -11.06 -10.53
CA TYR A 41 5.96 -11.56 -11.13
C TYR A 41 5.28 -12.58 -10.23
N ARG A 42 5.69 -12.65 -8.96
CA ARG A 42 5.06 -13.49 -7.97
C ARG A 42 3.68 -12.91 -7.64
N ALA A 43 2.73 -13.81 -7.48
CA ALA A 43 1.39 -13.46 -7.03
C ALA A 43 1.41 -13.03 -5.56
N LEU A 44 0.67 -11.98 -5.19
CA LEU A 44 0.68 -11.48 -3.81
C LEU A 44 0.25 -12.55 -2.80
N ASP A 45 -0.75 -13.36 -3.16
CA ASP A 45 -1.24 -14.48 -2.37
C ASP A 45 -0.15 -15.53 -2.04
N ALA A 46 0.86 -15.70 -2.90
CA ALA A 46 2.00 -16.57 -2.62
C ALA A 46 2.94 -16.03 -1.53
N ASP A 47 2.90 -14.73 -1.26
CA ASP A 47 3.64 -14.09 -0.16
C ASP A 47 2.80 -13.96 1.12
N LEU A 48 1.49 -14.21 1.03
CA LEU A 48 0.58 -14.13 2.17
C LEU A 48 0.56 -15.45 2.96
N ILE A 49 0.32 -15.33 4.27
CA ILE A 49 0.03 -16.48 5.12
C ILE A 49 -1.41 -16.94 4.82
N ASP A 50 -1.59 -18.23 4.55
CA ASP A 50 -2.92 -18.78 4.29
C ASP A 50 -3.84 -18.65 5.52
N GLY A 51 -5.15 -18.59 5.27
CA GLY A 51 -6.13 -18.34 6.32
C GLY A 51 -6.20 -19.45 7.38
N GLU A 52 -5.90 -20.70 7.04
CA GLU A 52 -5.85 -21.78 8.02
C GLU A 52 -4.64 -21.65 8.94
N HIS A 53 -3.46 -21.41 8.36
CA HIS A 53 -2.22 -21.23 9.09
C HIS A 53 -2.29 -20.01 9.99
N TRP A 54 -2.87 -18.90 9.50
CA TRP A 54 -3.15 -17.74 10.32
C TRP A 54 -4.04 -18.09 11.52
N ARG A 55 -5.18 -18.76 11.31
CA ARG A 55 -6.11 -19.09 12.40
C ARG A 55 -5.50 -20.03 13.43
N LYS A 56 -4.67 -20.99 13.00
CA LYS A 56 -3.99 -21.96 13.88
C LYS A 56 -2.85 -21.32 14.66
N ASN A 57 -2.08 -20.42 14.04
CA ASN A 57 -0.82 -19.90 14.60
C ASN A 57 -0.85 -18.41 14.96
N LYS A 58 -2.03 -17.76 14.93
CA LYS A 58 -2.19 -16.30 15.10
C LYS A 58 -1.35 -15.73 16.24
N TYR A 59 -1.47 -16.28 17.45
CA TYR A 59 -0.78 -15.76 18.62
C TYR A 59 0.74 -15.88 18.52
N THR A 60 1.24 -17.00 18.01
CA THR A 60 2.68 -17.22 17.78
C THR A 60 3.23 -16.26 16.72
N LEU A 61 2.50 -16.10 15.60
CA LEU A 61 2.86 -15.18 14.52
C LEU A 61 2.89 -13.73 15.01
N LEU A 62 1.88 -13.33 15.81
CA LEU A 62 1.83 -12.00 16.41
C LEU A 62 3.01 -11.75 17.37
N GLN A 63 3.37 -12.73 18.20
CA GLN A 63 4.54 -12.62 19.08
C GLN A 63 5.85 -12.50 18.29
N GLN A 64 6.03 -13.31 17.24
CA GLN A 64 7.20 -13.26 16.36
C GLN A 64 7.29 -11.96 15.55
N SER A 65 6.16 -11.34 15.24
CA SER A 65 6.13 -10.09 14.48
C SER A 65 6.67 -8.89 15.25
N HIS A 66 6.78 -8.98 16.58
CA HIS A 66 7.10 -7.88 17.50
C HIS A 66 6.17 -6.65 17.38
N PHE A 67 5.06 -6.73 16.63
CA PHE A 67 4.08 -5.66 16.50
C PHE A 67 3.00 -5.78 17.58
N THR A 68 3.26 -5.15 18.72
CA THR A 68 2.33 -5.12 19.87
C THR A 68 0.94 -4.59 19.51
N LYS A 69 0.87 -3.59 18.61
CA LYS A 69 -0.39 -3.01 18.12
C LYS A 69 -1.29 -4.01 17.38
N LEU A 70 -0.72 -5.03 16.73
CA LEU A 70 -1.49 -6.06 16.02
C LEU A 70 -2.04 -7.14 16.99
N ALA A 71 -1.49 -7.21 18.20
CA ALA A 71 -1.96 -8.10 19.26
C ALA A 71 -3.02 -7.46 20.15
N GLU A 72 -3.16 -6.14 20.12
CA GLU A 72 -4.17 -5.40 20.87
C GLU A 72 -5.56 -5.54 20.24
N GLU A 73 -6.60 -5.38 21.07
CA GLU A 73 -7.97 -5.37 20.58
C GLU A 73 -8.21 -4.13 19.72
N PRO A 74 -8.74 -4.28 18.49
CA PRO A 74 -8.91 -3.17 17.56
C PRO A 74 -9.68 -1.99 18.17
N GLU A 75 -10.73 -2.27 18.94
CA GLU A 75 -11.54 -1.22 19.58
C GLU A 75 -10.75 -0.39 20.60
N LYS A 76 -9.85 -1.02 21.37
CA LYS A 76 -9.00 -0.32 22.34
C LYS A 76 -7.98 0.55 21.63
N LEU A 77 -7.34 0.01 20.60
CA LEU A 77 -6.37 0.74 19.78
C LEU A 77 -7.02 1.95 19.09
N ILE A 78 -8.20 1.78 18.50
CA ILE A 78 -8.93 2.87 17.84
C ILE A 78 -9.29 3.97 18.83
N LYS A 79 -9.82 3.60 20.01
CA LYS A 79 -10.14 4.59 21.07
C LYS A 79 -8.91 5.35 21.54
N GLN A 80 -7.79 4.66 21.73
CA GLN A 80 -6.54 5.30 22.11
C GLN A 80 -6.05 6.28 21.04
N MET A 81 -6.06 5.87 19.76
CA MET A 81 -5.67 6.74 18.65
C MET A 81 -6.57 7.96 18.52
N ALA A 82 -7.89 7.79 18.69
CA ALA A 82 -8.83 8.90 18.68
C ALA A 82 -8.54 9.90 19.81
N MET A 83 -8.30 9.40 21.02
CA MET A 83 -7.97 10.24 22.17
C MET A 83 -6.64 10.99 21.99
N GLU A 84 -5.63 10.34 21.38
CA GLU A 84 -4.36 11.00 21.05
C GLU A 84 -4.57 12.12 20.03
N LEU A 85 -5.40 11.90 19.01
CA LEU A 85 -5.73 12.92 18.01
C LEU A 85 -6.48 14.10 18.63
N ASP A 86 -7.49 13.85 19.46
CA ASP A 86 -8.24 14.90 20.16
C ASP A 86 -7.32 15.73 21.06
N THR A 87 -6.39 15.07 21.76
CA THR A 87 -5.39 15.76 22.60
C THR A 87 -4.50 16.67 21.77
N ARG A 88 -3.96 16.17 20.65
CA ARG A 88 -3.12 16.98 19.76
C ARG A 88 -3.87 18.15 19.14
N LEU A 89 -5.13 17.94 18.77
CA LEU A 89 -5.98 19.02 18.24
C LEU A 89 -6.17 20.12 19.28
N TYR A 90 -6.42 19.75 20.54
CA TYR A 90 -6.54 20.69 21.65
C TYR A 90 -5.23 21.47 21.89
N GLU A 91 -4.10 20.78 21.94
CA GLU A 91 -2.78 21.41 22.10
C GLU A 91 -2.45 22.41 20.99
N VAL A 92 -2.78 22.07 19.74
CA VAL A 92 -2.61 22.99 18.61
C VAL A 92 -3.54 24.20 18.74
N GLY A 93 -4.78 24.00 19.20
CA GLY A 93 -5.71 25.10 19.47
C GLY A 93 -5.15 26.09 20.51
N GLU A 94 -4.70 25.58 21.65
CA GLU A 94 -4.07 26.37 22.71
C GLU A 94 -2.83 27.12 22.21
N TYR A 95 -1.98 26.45 21.41
CA TYR A 95 -0.80 27.08 20.83
C TYR A 95 -1.16 28.26 19.92
N LEU A 96 -2.18 28.10 19.07
CA LEU A 96 -2.65 29.16 18.17
C LEU A 96 -3.27 30.33 18.94
N GLU A 97 -4.05 30.05 19.98
CA GLU A 97 -4.61 31.11 20.84
C GLU A 97 -3.53 31.89 21.56
N GLN A 98 -2.54 31.21 22.15
CA GLN A 98 -1.42 31.86 22.82
C GLN A 98 -0.59 32.72 21.87
N ASP A 99 -0.36 32.25 20.64
CA ASP A 99 0.36 33.01 19.63
C ASP A 99 -0.42 34.24 19.18
N TYR A 100 -1.75 34.11 19.02
CA TYR A 100 -2.64 35.23 18.73
C TYR A 100 -2.59 36.31 19.82
N TYR A 101 -2.67 35.94 21.10
CA TYR A 101 -2.57 36.90 22.20
C TYR A 101 -1.19 37.56 22.29
N ARG A 102 -0.10 36.81 22.03
CA ARG A 102 1.26 37.37 21.97
C ARG A 102 1.37 38.45 20.89
N GLN A 103 0.86 38.19 19.70
CA GLN A 103 0.89 39.16 18.59
C GLN A 103 0.08 40.42 18.90
N LEU A 104 -1.05 40.30 19.61
CA LEU A 104 -1.85 41.46 20.05
C LEU A 104 -1.11 42.32 21.09
N ASP A 105 -0.43 41.69 22.05
CA ASP A 105 0.38 42.42 23.03
C ASP A 105 1.57 43.14 22.36
N GLU A 106 2.22 42.52 21.38
CA GLU A 106 3.30 43.15 20.60
C GLU A 106 2.82 44.35 19.77
N LEU A 107 1.58 44.32 19.27
CA LEU A 107 0.96 45.44 18.56
C LEU A 107 0.53 46.56 19.51
N SER A 108 0.01 46.21 20.69
CA SER A 108 -0.37 47.15 21.76
C SER A 108 0.82 47.98 22.26
N VAL A 109 1.98 47.34 22.46
CA VAL A 109 3.22 47.97 22.93
C VAL A 109 3.88 48.89 21.89
N ASN A 110 3.55 48.74 20.60
CA ASN A 110 4.12 49.54 19.51
C ASN A 110 3.24 50.71 19.03
N THR A 111 2.11 50.97 19.68
CA THR A 111 1.28 52.16 19.43
C THR A 111 1.57 53.25 20.47
N PRO A 112 1.98 54.47 20.07
CA PRO A 112 2.30 55.58 20.98
C PRO A 112 1.09 56.20 21.68
#